data_AF-A0A1F3IG74-F1
#
_entry.id   AF-A0A1F3IG74-F1
#
_cell.length_a   1.000
_cell.length_b   1.000
_cell.length_c   1.000
_cell.angle_alpha   90.00
_cell.angle_beta   90.00
_cell.angle_gamma   90.00
#
_symmetry.space_group_name_H-M   'P 1'
#
loop_
_entity.id
_entity.type
_entity.pdbx_description
1 polymer ?
#
loop_
_entity_poly.entity_id
_entity_poly.type
_entity_poly.pdbx_seq_one_letter_code
_entity_poly.pdbx_strand_id
1 'polypeptide(L)'
;MNYKDLTIKIIVTVVLFFTINAINAQNSDSLRVKKFIEQGDKYRIEGEFEKAREYALKALELKPNYGLAYILIGSIYVSSAELCGEEYLLKAIVYCLAVDMFEKAKEVDKSVSETADKFIEVYSRYFPSQEDIFGGPREGDKFKIECWINRETTVRYRR
;
A
#
# COMPACT_ATOMS: atom_id res chain seq x y z
N MET A 1 -13.74 38.78 41.51
CA MET A 1 -13.29 37.85 40.46
C MET A 1 -14.35 37.83 39.36
N ASN A 2 -14.02 38.18 38.12
CA ASN A 2 -15.02 38.34 37.05
C ASN A 2 -15.43 36.96 36.51
N TYR A 3 -16.72 36.63 36.61
CA TYR A 3 -17.27 35.33 36.18
C TYR A 3 -16.93 35.01 34.72
N LYS A 4 -16.85 36.03 33.85
CA LYS A 4 -16.48 35.90 32.44
C LYS A 4 -15.03 35.42 32.26
N ASP A 5 -14.12 35.90 33.12
CA ASP A 5 -12.69 35.56 33.06
C ASP A 5 -12.44 34.11 33.56
N LEU A 6 -13.21 33.67 34.55
CA LEU A 6 -13.21 32.29 35.02
C LEU A 6 -13.74 31.32 33.94
N THR A 7 -14.84 31.67 33.27
CA THR A 7 -15.38 30.86 32.17
C THR A 7 -14.43 30.74 31.00
N ILE A 8 -13.73 31.83 30.62
CA ILE A 8 -12.74 31.80 29.53
C ILE A 8 -11.56 30.87 29.89
N LYS A 9 -11.02 30.96 31.12
CA LYS A 9 -9.94 30.07 31.57
C LYS A 9 -10.34 28.59 31.55
N ILE A 10 -11.56 28.26 31.96
CA ILE A 10 -12.05 26.89 31.95
C ILE A 10 -12.15 26.38 30.50
N ILE A 11 -12.75 27.16 29.60
CA ILE A 11 -12.89 26.79 28.19
C ILE A 11 -11.52 26.59 27.55
N VAL A 12 -10.57 27.50 27.75
CA VAL A 12 -9.21 27.39 27.19
C VAL A 12 -8.50 26.14 27.69
N THR A 13 -8.60 25.83 28.98
CA THR A 13 -7.93 24.65 29.57
C THR A 13 -8.54 23.34 29.05
N VAL A 14 -9.86 23.27 28.93
CA VAL A 14 -10.58 22.11 28.41
C VAL A 14 -10.21 21.88 26.94
N VAL A 15 -10.24 22.93 26.12
CA VAL A 15 -9.84 22.85 24.70
C VAL A 15 -8.39 22.39 24.58
N LEU A 16 -7.48 22.96 25.38
CA LEU A 16 -6.06 22.60 25.36
C LEU A 16 -5.84 21.13 25.76
N PHE A 17 -6.57 20.63 26.75
CA PHE A 17 -6.49 19.23 27.16
C PHE A 17 -6.92 18.28 26.03
N PHE A 18 -8.04 18.57 25.35
CA PHE A 18 -8.51 17.76 24.23
C PHE A 18 -7.53 17.78 23.04
N THR A 19 -6.98 18.95 22.69
CA THR A 19 -6.03 19.06 21.58
C THR A 19 -4.70 18.37 21.88
N ILE A 20 -4.17 18.49 23.10
CA ILE A 20 -2.95 17.79 23.52
C ILE A 20 -3.14 16.26 23.44
N ASN A 21 -4.26 15.75 23.95
CA ASN A 21 -4.54 14.31 23.90
C ASN A 21 -4.67 13.80 22.47
N ALA A 22 -5.30 14.56 21.58
CA ALA A 22 -5.41 14.22 20.17
C ALA A 22 -4.02 14.15 19.48
N ILE A 23 -3.14 15.13 19.75
CA ILE A 23 -1.77 15.14 19.21
C ILE A 23 -0.98 13.94 19.72
N ASN A 24 -1.08 13.61 21.01
CA ASN A 24 -0.39 12.45 21.59
C ASN A 24 -0.87 11.13 20.97
N ALA A 25 -2.18 10.98 20.75
CA ALA A 25 -2.75 9.81 20.08
C ALA A 25 -2.24 9.70 18.64
N GLN A 26 -2.28 10.79 17.86
CA GLN A 26 -1.77 10.81 16.47
C GLN A 26 -0.26 10.49 16.39
N ASN A 27 0.55 11.01 17.31
CA ASN A 27 1.97 10.67 17.39
C ASN A 27 2.18 9.17 17.67
N SER A 28 1.37 8.60 18.58
CA SER A 28 1.45 7.17 18.88
C SER A 28 1.06 6.29 17.69
N ASP A 29 0.02 6.65 16.94
CA ASP A 29 -0.41 5.91 15.75
C ASP A 29 0.60 6.03 14.61
N SER A 30 1.18 7.22 14.41
CA SER A 30 2.26 7.43 13.44
C SER A 30 3.47 6.53 13.72
N LEU A 31 3.86 6.36 14.98
CA LEU A 31 4.94 5.46 15.37
C LEU A 31 4.57 3.99 15.12
N ARG A 32 3.34 3.58 15.46
CA ARG A 32 2.85 2.21 15.24
C ARG A 32 2.79 1.86 13.75
N VAL A 33 2.28 2.77 12.93
CA VAL A 33 2.23 2.62 11.47
C VAL A 33 3.63 2.40 10.89
N LYS A 34 4.63 3.18 11.30
CA LYS A 34 6.02 2.98 10.86
C LYS A 34 6.56 1.60 11.26
N LYS A 35 6.34 1.19 12.52
CA LYS A 35 6.76 -0.12 13.01
C LYS A 35 6.11 -1.27 12.23
N PHE A 36 4.84 -1.15 11.87
CA PHE A 36 4.18 -2.15 11.02
C PHE A 36 4.80 -2.24 9.64
N ILE A 37 5.19 -1.13 9.01
CA ILE A 37 5.91 -1.15 7.73
C ILE A 37 7.28 -1.82 7.88
N GLU A 38 8.05 -1.48 8.91
CA GLU A 38 9.36 -2.11 9.16
C GLU A 38 9.24 -3.63 9.36
N GLN A 39 8.24 -4.07 10.13
CA GLN A 39 7.97 -5.50 10.35
C GLN A 39 7.53 -6.19 9.05
N GLY A 40 6.63 -5.56 8.29
CA GLY A 40 6.18 -6.11 7.02
C GLY A 40 7.33 -6.23 6.01
N ASP A 41 8.22 -5.23 5.94
CA ASP A 41 9.38 -5.27 5.06
C ASP A 41 10.39 -6.36 5.46
N LYS A 42 10.60 -6.53 6.78
CA LYS A 42 11.40 -7.64 7.29
C LYS A 42 10.84 -9.00 6.84
N TYR A 43 9.55 -9.24 7.04
CA TYR A 43 8.92 -10.50 6.62
C TYR A 43 8.98 -10.70 5.09
N ARG A 44 8.87 -9.62 4.31
CA ARG A 44 9.03 -9.67 2.85
C ARG A 44 10.44 -10.15 2.48
N ILE A 45 11.47 -9.64 3.14
CA ILE A 45 12.87 -10.05 2.93
C ILE A 45 13.09 -11.52 3.33
N GLU A 46 12.42 -11.97 4.40
CA GLU A 46 12.45 -13.37 4.86
C GLU A 46 11.62 -14.32 3.97
N GLY A 47 10.88 -13.80 2.98
CA GLY A 47 10.02 -14.59 2.10
C GLY A 47 8.66 -14.98 2.70
N GLU A 48 8.33 -14.46 3.89
CA GLU A 48 7.05 -14.69 4.56
C GLU A 48 5.97 -13.71 4.08
N PHE A 49 5.61 -13.80 2.80
CA PHE A 49 4.82 -12.77 2.10
C PHE A 49 3.40 -12.55 2.63
N GLU A 50 2.73 -13.60 3.10
CA GLU A 50 1.40 -13.46 3.73
C GLU A 50 1.44 -12.59 4.98
N LYS A 51 2.41 -12.86 5.87
CA LYS A 51 2.63 -12.07 7.08
C LYS A 51 3.07 -10.65 6.74
N ALA A 52 3.96 -10.50 5.77
CA ALA A 52 4.39 -9.19 5.29
C ALA A 52 3.18 -8.32 4.88
N ARG A 53 2.24 -8.90 4.12
CA ARG A 53 1.02 -8.22 3.68
C ARG A 53 0.10 -7.91 4.87
N GLU A 54 -0.05 -8.84 5.82
CA GLU A 54 -0.83 -8.61 7.04
C GLU A 54 -0.36 -7.36 7.79
N TYR A 55 0.96 -7.19 7.96
CA TYR A 55 1.51 -6.01 8.62
C TYR A 55 1.30 -4.72 7.83
N ALA A 56 1.44 -4.75 6.51
CA ALA A 56 1.11 -3.59 5.68
C ALA A 56 -0.38 -3.21 5.78
N LEU A 57 -1.28 -4.20 5.87
CA LEU A 57 -2.71 -3.97 6.08
C LEU A 57 -3.01 -3.38 7.47
N LYS A 58 -2.36 -3.85 8.53
CA LYS A 58 -2.46 -3.24 9.88
C LYS A 58 -2.03 -1.77 9.89
N ALA A 59 -1.02 -1.40 9.07
CA ALA A 59 -0.65 0.00 8.90
C ALA A 59 -1.78 0.80 8.23
N LEU A 60 -2.46 0.23 7.23
CA LEU A 60 -3.59 0.85 6.54
C LEU A 60 -4.86 0.93 7.39
N GLU A 61 -5.07 0.02 8.34
CA GLU A 61 -6.16 0.11 9.33
C GLU A 61 -6.04 1.37 10.20
N LEU A 62 -4.80 1.74 10.57
CA LEU A 62 -4.54 2.95 11.36
C LEU A 62 -4.45 4.21 10.49
N LYS A 63 -3.86 4.11 9.30
CA LYS A 63 -3.68 5.22 8.38
C LYS A 63 -3.96 4.78 6.93
N PRO A 64 -5.22 4.87 6.47
CA PRO A 64 -5.62 4.41 5.14
C PRO A 64 -4.89 5.11 3.98
N ASN A 65 -4.44 6.35 4.19
CA ASN A 65 -3.73 7.14 3.17
C ASN A 65 -2.20 7.08 3.36
N TYR A 66 -1.66 5.99 3.94
CA TYR A 66 -0.22 5.86 4.10
C TYR A 66 0.42 5.21 2.88
N GLY A 67 1.03 6.03 2.00
CA GLY A 67 1.54 5.57 0.72
C GLY A 67 2.58 4.46 0.83
N LEU A 68 3.45 4.51 1.84
CA LEU A 68 4.48 3.49 2.06
C LEU A 68 3.89 2.09 2.30
N ALA A 69 2.67 1.98 2.85
CA ALA A 69 2.02 0.69 3.02
C ALA A 69 1.63 0.08 1.66
N TYR A 70 1.12 0.89 0.74
CA TYR A 70 0.80 0.44 -0.62
C TYR A 70 2.07 0.13 -1.42
N ILE A 71 3.14 0.92 -1.26
CA ILE A 71 4.46 0.59 -1.80
C ILE A 71 4.90 -0.79 -1.32
N LEU A 72 4.83 -1.05 -0.01
CA LEU A 72 5.22 -2.33 0.56
C LEU A 72 4.39 -3.48 -0.02
N ILE A 73 3.06 -3.34 -0.13
CA ILE A 73 2.20 -4.37 -0.72
C ILE A 73 2.58 -4.65 -2.19
N GLY A 74 2.82 -3.60 -2.99
CA GLY A 74 3.29 -3.78 -4.37
C GLY A 74 4.64 -4.50 -4.43
N SER A 75 5.59 -4.13 -3.57
CA SER A 75 6.90 -4.80 -3.47
C SER A 75 6.78 -6.26 -3.01
N ILE A 76 5.84 -6.57 -2.11
CA ILE A 76 5.54 -7.96 -1.71
C ILE A 76 5.08 -8.77 -2.92
N TYR A 77 4.16 -8.25 -3.74
CA TYR A 77 3.69 -8.95 -4.94
C TYR A 77 4.80 -9.16 -5.96
N VAL A 78 5.66 -8.16 -6.17
CA VAL A 78 6.84 -8.32 -7.02
C VAL A 78 7.76 -9.43 -6.50
N SER A 79 8.12 -9.41 -5.21
CA SER A 79 9.07 -10.36 -4.62
C SER A 79 8.55 -11.80 -4.60
N SER A 80 7.24 -11.99 -4.69
CA SER A 80 6.56 -13.27 -4.59
C SER A 80 5.97 -13.77 -5.90
N ALA A 81 6.18 -13.05 -7.01
CA ALA A 81 5.52 -13.36 -8.29
C ALA A 81 5.80 -14.80 -8.77
N GLU A 82 7.01 -15.31 -8.51
CA GLU A 82 7.42 -16.68 -8.84
C GLU A 82 6.64 -17.76 -8.05
N LEU A 83 6.10 -17.42 -6.88
CA LEU A 83 5.32 -18.37 -6.07
C LEU A 83 3.92 -18.64 -6.62
N CYS A 84 3.47 -17.83 -7.57
CA CYS A 84 2.14 -17.97 -8.15
C CYS A 84 2.13 -18.93 -9.36
N GLY A 85 3.28 -19.21 -9.96
CA GLY A 85 3.46 -20.18 -11.03
C GLY A 85 4.67 -19.87 -11.91
N GLU A 86 5.10 -20.86 -12.69
CA GLU A 86 6.23 -20.72 -13.64
C GLU A 86 5.83 -20.05 -14.97
N GLU A 87 4.52 -19.89 -15.20
CA GLU A 87 4.02 -19.30 -16.44
C GLU A 87 4.35 -17.81 -16.51
N TYR A 88 5.02 -17.42 -17.60
CA TYR A 88 5.39 -16.03 -17.87
C TYR A 88 4.20 -15.08 -17.77
N LEU A 89 3.05 -15.47 -18.32
CA LEU A 89 1.83 -14.67 -18.31
C LEU A 89 1.39 -14.37 -16.88
N LEU A 90 1.32 -15.38 -16.01
CA LEU A 90 0.85 -15.17 -14.64
C LEU A 90 1.75 -14.22 -13.87
N LYS A 91 3.07 -14.34 -14.05
CA LYS A 91 4.05 -13.40 -13.48
C LYS A 91 3.84 -11.98 -13.98
N ALA A 92 3.59 -11.81 -15.28
CA ALA A 92 3.29 -10.52 -15.90
C ALA A 92 1.99 -9.89 -15.35
N ILE A 93 0.97 -10.71 -15.09
CA ILE A 93 -0.28 -10.29 -14.45
C ILE A 93 -0.06 -9.91 -12.97
N VAL A 94 0.80 -10.61 -12.23
CA VAL A 94 1.17 -10.20 -10.87
C VAL A 94 1.85 -8.83 -10.88
N TYR A 95 2.66 -8.51 -11.89
CA TYR A 95 3.22 -7.17 -12.04
C TYR A 95 2.17 -6.11 -12.34
N CYS A 96 1.11 -6.44 -13.10
CA CYS A 96 -0.04 -5.56 -13.22
C CYS A 96 -0.65 -5.27 -11.84
N LEU A 97 -0.85 -6.28 -11.00
CA LEU A 97 -1.37 -6.07 -9.65
C LEU A 97 -0.42 -5.24 -8.77
N ALA A 98 0.89 -5.46 -8.85
CA ALA A 98 1.87 -4.67 -8.12
C ALA A 98 1.80 -3.17 -8.50
N VAL A 99 1.69 -2.89 -9.81
CA VAL A 99 1.56 -1.52 -10.31
C VAL A 99 0.25 -0.86 -9.86
N ASP A 100 -0.86 -1.61 -9.70
CA ASP A 100 -2.08 -1.06 -9.09
C ASP A 100 -1.81 -0.49 -7.68
N MET A 101 -0.96 -1.16 -6.90
CA MET A 101 -0.61 -0.71 -5.55
C MET A 101 0.30 0.52 -5.58
N PHE A 102 1.25 0.59 -6.51
CA PHE A 102 2.12 1.76 -6.65
C PHE A 102 1.34 3.00 -7.15
N GLU A 103 0.42 2.81 -8.09
CA GLU A 103 -0.51 3.87 -8.52
C GLU A 103 -1.37 4.33 -7.35
N LYS A 104 -1.90 3.39 -6.55
CA LYS A 104 -2.67 3.74 -5.36
C LYS A 104 -1.82 4.52 -4.35
N ALA A 105 -0.56 4.15 -4.16
CA ALA A 105 0.35 4.81 -3.23
C ALA A 105 0.49 6.31 -3.54
N LYS A 106 0.79 6.67 -4.80
CA LYS A 106 0.94 8.07 -5.22
C LYS A 106 -0.38 8.82 -5.35
N GLU A 107 -1.49 8.11 -5.51
CA GLU A 107 -2.82 8.70 -5.48
C GLU A 107 -3.14 9.23 -4.07
N VAL A 108 -2.95 8.39 -3.05
CA VAL A 108 -3.34 8.71 -1.66
C VAL A 108 -2.29 9.51 -0.88
N ASP A 109 -1.02 9.42 -1.28
CA ASP A 109 0.10 10.06 -0.59
C ASP A 109 1.12 10.58 -1.60
N LYS A 110 1.11 11.90 -1.80
CA LYS A 110 2.02 12.54 -2.77
C LYS A 110 3.49 12.47 -2.37
N SER A 111 3.79 12.26 -1.08
CA SER A 111 5.17 12.20 -0.61
C SER A 111 5.95 10.98 -1.12
N VAL A 112 5.25 9.92 -1.55
CA VAL A 112 5.87 8.71 -2.12
C VAL A 112 5.84 8.66 -3.65
N SER A 113 5.35 9.72 -4.32
CA SER A 113 5.12 9.70 -5.77
C SER A 113 6.38 9.35 -6.55
N GLU A 114 7.53 9.91 -6.20
CA GLU A 114 8.79 9.63 -6.89
C GLU A 114 9.18 8.15 -6.81
N THR A 115 9.02 7.53 -5.63
CA THR A 115 9.29 6.10 -5.45
C THR A 115 8.29 5.24 -6.21
N ALA A 116 6.99 5.60 -6.14
CA ALA A 116 5.93 4.90 -6.86
C ALA A 116 6.17 4.94 -8.37
N ASP A 117 6.44 6.11 -8.93
CA ASP A 117 6.66 6.30 -10.37
C ASP A 117 7.85 5.50 -10.87
N LYS A 118 8.95 5.42 -10.09
CA LYS A 118 10.09 4.54 -10.41
C LYS A 118 9.67 3.07 -10.47
N PHE A 119 8.88 2.58 -9.51
CA PHE A 119 8.40 1.21 -9.55
C PHE A 119 7.40 0.97 -10.67
N ILE A 120 6.51 1.91 -10.95
CA ILE A 120 5.58 1.84 -12.08
C ILE A 120 6.36 1.72 -13.39
N GLU A 121 7.38 2.56 -13.59
CA GLU A 121 8.21 2.54 -14.79
C GLU A 121 8.94 1.21 -14.96
N VAL A 122 9.52 0.67 -13.87
CA VAL A 122 10.24 -0.61 -13.91
C VAL A 122 9.29 -1.77 -14.20
N TYR A 123 8.20 -1.89 -13.46
CA TYR A 123 7.34 -3.08 -13.51
C TYR A 123 6.37 -3.08 -14.68
N SER A 124 5.98 -1.92 -15.22
CA SER A 124 5.16 -1.85 -16.45
C SER A 124 5.88 -2.42 -17.67
N ARG A 125 7.22 -2.45 -17.68
CA ARG A 125 8.01 -3.09 -18.74
C ARG A 125 7.89 -4.61 -18.74
N TYR A 126 7.37 -5.22 -17.68
CA TYR A 126 7.13 -6.67 -17.60
C TYR A 126 5.68 -7.04 -17.82
N PHE A 127 4.82 -6.07 -18.17
CA PHE A 127 3.47 -6.35 -18.61
C PHE A 127 3.49 -7.25 -19.85
N PRO A 128 2.44 -8.06 -20.03
CA PRO A 128 2.35 -8.90 -21.21
C PRO A 128 2.18 -8.03 -22.47
N SER A 129 2.71 -8.52 -23.59
CA SER A 129 2.39 -8.00 -24.91
C SER A 129 1.22 -8.77 -25.53
N GLN A 130 0.68 -8.25 -26.63
CA GLN A 130 -0.35 -8.96 -27.38
C GLN A 130 0.14 -10.32 -27.92
N GLU A 131 1.44 -10.43 -28.24
CA GLU A 131 2.06 -11.67 -28.71
C GLU A 131 2.23 -12.70 -27.58
N ASP A 132 2.50 -12.23 -26.35
CA ASP A 132 2.62 -13.09 -25.17
C ASP A 132 1.28 -13.77 -24.80
N ILE A 133 0.15 -13.18 -25.24
CA ILE A 133 -1.20 -13.61 -24.86
C ILE A 133 -1.99 -14.16 -26.06
N PHE A 134 -1.45 -15.19 -26.72
CA PHE A 134 -2.21 -15.87 -27.77
C PHE A 134 -3.39 -16.66 -27.17
N GLY A 135 -4.60 -16.12 -27.29
CA GLY A 135 -5.84 -16.75 -26.81
C GLY A 135 -6.14 -16.56 -25.31
N GLY A 136 -5.38 -15.73 -24.59
CA GLY A 136 -5.62 -15.41 -23.18
C GLY A 136 -6.38 -14.09 -22.95
N PRO A 137 -6.30 -13.50 -21.73
CA PRO A 137 -7.06 -12.31 -21.35
C PRO A 137 -6.59 -11.08 -22.12
N ARG A 138 -7.54 -10.22 -22.50
CA ARG A 138 -7.28 -9.00 -23.28
C ARG A 138 -6.98 -7.82 -22.36
N GLU A 139 -6.32 -6.80 -22.90
CA GLU A 139 -6.16 -5.52 -22.18
C GLU A 139 -7.53 -4.98 -21.74
N GLY A 140 -7.63 -4.59 -20.47
CA GLY A 140 -8.88 -4.17 -19.83
C GLY A 140 -9.67 -5.29 -19.17
N ASP A 141 -9.37 -6.56 -19.45
CA ASP A 141 -10.04 -7.68 -18.80
C ASP A 141 -9.67 -7.74 -17.30
N LYS A 142 -10.61 -8.26 -16.52
CA LYS A 142 -10.37 -8.63 -15.13
C LYS A 142 -9.74 -10.01 -15.07
N PHE A 143 -8.66 -10.13 -14.30
CA PHE A 143 -7.98 -11.40 -14.10
C PHE A 143 -7.76 -11.68 -12.62
N LYS A 144 -8.22 -12.84 -12.16
CA LYS A 144 -8.05 -13.30 -10.78
C LYS A 144 -6.79 -14.15 -10.66
N ILE A 145 -5.87 -13.72 -9.80
CA ILE A 145 -4.65 -14.44 -9.45
C ILE A 145 -4.97 -15.36 -8.27
N GLU A 146 -5.00 -16.67 -8.49
CA GLU A 146 -5.52 -17.65 -7.52
C GLU A 146 -4.50 -18.23 -6.53
N CYS A 147 -3.23 -17.88 -6.64
CA CYS A 147 -2.21 -18.24 -5.65
C CYS A 147 -2.51 -17.59 -4.28
N TRP A 148 -1.56 -17.67 -3.34
CA TRP A 148 -1.65 -17.04 -2.01
C TRP A 148 -2.07 -15.55 -2.04
N ILE A 149 -1.77 -14.85 -3.14
CA ILE A 149 -2.20 -13.47 -3.39
C ILE A 149 -3.74 -13.38 -3.36
N ASN A 150 -4.46 -14.26 -4.09
CA ASN A 150 -5.92 -14.31 -4.17
C ASN A 150 -6.56 -12.91 -4.35
N ARG A 151 -6.17 -12.21 -5.42
CA ARG A 151 -6.65 -10.87 -5.79
C ARG A 151 -6.89 -10.77 -7.28
N GLU A 152 -7.71 -9.80 -7.65
CA GLU A 152 -7.99 -9.46 -9.04
C GLU A 152 -7.22 -8.19 -9.43
N THR A 153 -6.79 -8.13 -10.68
CA THR A 153 -6.24 -6.93 -11.31
C THR A 153 -6.87 -6.73 -12.69
N THR A 154 -6.58 -5.58 -13.30
CA THR A 154 -6.94 -5.31 -14.70
C THR A 154 -5.72 -5.58 -15.56
N VAL A 155 -5.88 -6.43 -16.58
CA VAL A 155 -4.79 -6.72 -17.52
C VAL A 155 -4.42 -5.45 -18.27
N ARG A 156 -3.13 -5.13 -18.25
CA ARG A 156 -2.56 -3.99 -18.98
C ARG A 156 -1.45 -4.50 -19.86
N TYR A 157 -1.35 -3.97 -21.07
CA TYR A 157 -0.28 -4.36 -21.97
C TYR A 157 0.92 -3.45 -21.81
N ARG A 158 2.09 -4.00 -22.15
CA ARG A 158 3.31 -3.21 -22.28
C ARG A 158 3.10 -2.17 -23.37
N ARG A 159 3.42 -0.90 -23.05
CA ARG A 159 3.44 0.22 -23.99
C ARG A 159 4.86 0.52 -24.43
#